data_AF-A0A543D488-F1
#
_entry.id   AF-A0A543D488-F1
#
_cell.length_a   1.000
_cell.length_b   1.000
_cell.length_c   1.000
_cell.angle_alpha   90.00
_cell.angle_beta   90.00
_cell.angle_gamma   90.00
#
_symmetry.space_group_name_H-M   'P 1'
#
loop_
_entity.id
_entity.type
_entity.pdbx_description
1 polymer ?
#
loop_
_entity_poly.entity_id
_entity_poly.type
_entity_poly.pdbx_seq_one_letter_code
_entity_poly.pdbx_strand_id
1 'polypeptide(L)' 'MIGKVGRVTGRIGPGLVGEIMVSVRGGSEAFYAHPQRSEEEIEPGAQVLIVDFQAPRTAYVERWNTTG' A
#
# COMPACT_ATOMS: atom_id res chain seq x y z
N MET A 1 5.10 8.56 -6.27
CA MET A 1 4.56 7.34 -5.63
C MET A 1 3.09 7.49 -5.29
N ILE A 2 2.69 8.61 -4.68
CA ILE A 2 1.28 9.00 -4.51
C ILE A 2 0.50 8.83 -5.83
N GLY A 3 -0.73 8.33 -5.72
CA GLY A 3 -1.63 8.07 -6.84
C GLY A 3 -1.43 6.73 -7.55
N LYS A 4 -0.40 5.95 -7.16
CA LYS A 4 -0.20 4.60 -7.70
C LYS A 4 -1.02 3.58 -6.91
N VAL A 5 -1.55 2.59 -7.62
CA VAL A 5 -2.15 1.39 -7.02
C VAL A 5 -1.08 0.33 -6.85
N GLY A 6 -1.01 -0.24 -5.64
CA GLY A 6 -0.16 -1.37 -5.29
C GLY A 6 -0.99 -2.60 -4.92
N ARG A 7 -0.34 -3.76 -4.89
CA ARG A 7 -0.90 -5.00 -4.35
C ARG A 7 -0.25 -5.32 -3.02
N VAL A 8 -1.07 -5.62 -2.01
CA VAL A 8 -0.60 -6.03 -0.68
C VAL A 8 0.06 -7.41 -0.77
N THR A 9 1.30 -7.51 -0.30
CA THR A 9 2.09 -8.76 -0.21
C THR A 9 2.34 -9.17 1.23
N GLY A 10 2.45 -8.20 2.14
CA GLY A 10 2.45 -8.41 3.60
C GLY A 10 1.27 -7.66 4.21
N ARG A 11 0.55 -8.31 5.14
CA ARG A 11 -0.61 -7.74 5.85
C ARG A 11 -0.30 -6.32 6.32
N ILE A 12 -1.27 -5.41 6.21
CA ILE A 12 -1.20 -4.04 6.72
C ILE A 12 -2.21 -3.93 7.87
N GLY A 13 -1.82 -3.34 8.99
CA GLY A 13 -2.75 -3.20 10.12
C GLY A 13 -2.23 -2.32 11.24
N PRO A 14 -3.05 -2.10 12.29
CA PRO A 14 -2.70 -1.28 13.44
C PRO A 14 -1.42 -1.79 14.12
N GLY A 15 -0.41 -0.93 14.26
CA GLY A 15 0.86 -1.28 14.90
C GLY A 15 1.74 -2.27 14.10
N LEU A 16 1.37 -2.58 12.86
CA LEU A 16 2.10 -3.48 11.98
C LEU A 16 2.54 -2.76 10.71
N VAL A 17 3.79 -2.98 10.31
CA VAL A 17 4.31 -2.51 9.01
C VAL A 17 4.00 -3.60 7.99
N GLY A 18 3.16 -3.28 7.01
CA GLY A 18 2.88 -4.17 5.90
C GLY A 18 3.79 -3.95 4.71
N GLU A 19 3.50 -4.65 3.62
CA GLU A 19 4.25 -4.54 2.38
C GLU A 19 3.30 -4.48 1.18
N ILE A 20 3.62 -3.61 0.23
CA ILE A 20 2.97 -3.56 -1.08
C ILE A 20 4.01 -3.68 -2.19
N MET A 21 3.60 -4.31 -3.29
CA MET A 21 4.30 -4.27 -4.55
C MET A 21 3.62 -3.28 -5.50
N VAL A 22 4.41 -2.37 -6.06
CA VAL A 22 3.94 -1.34 -6.98
C VAL A 22 4.65 -1.46 -8.31
N SER A 23 3.89 -1.48 -9.40
CA SER A 23 4.46 -1.45 -10.75
C SER A 23 5.08 -0.07 -11.06
N VAL A 24 6.33 -0.09 -11.49
CA VAL A 24 7.10 1.07 -11.93
C VAL A 24 7.64 0.83 -13.35
N ARG A 25 8.27 1.83 -13.95
CA ARG A 25 8.84 1.65 -15.30
C ARG A 25 9.97 0.62 -15.22
N GLY A 26 9.80 -0.50 -15.90
CA GLY A 26 10.83 -1.54 -16.02
C GLY A 26 10.83 -2.60 -14.90
N GLY A 27 9.81 -2.62 -14.03
CA GLY A 27 9.71 -3.67 -13.01
C GLY A 27 8.66 -3.35 -11.94
N SER A 28 8.86 -3.95 -10.77
CA SER A 28 8.04 -3.69 -9.58
C SER A 28 8.96 -3.36 -8.42
N GLU A 29 8.51 -2.47 -7.54
CA GLU A 29 9.24 -2.08 -6.34
C GLU A 29 8.38 -2.35 -5.10
N ALA A 30 9.04 -2.82 -4.04
CA ALA A 30 8.43 -3.08 -2.74
C ALA A 30 8.47 -1.83 -1.87
N PHE A 31 7.36 -1.54 -1.19
CA PHE A 31 7.23 -0.44 -0.24
C PHE A 31 6.68 -0.94 1.09
N TYR A 32 7.19 -0.38 2.18
CA TYR A 32 6.55 -0.50 3.48
C TYR A 32 5.21 0.24 3.45
N ALA A 33 4.18 -0.36 4.01
CA ALA A 33 2.84 0.17 3.96
C ALA A 33 2.23 0.30 5.35
N HIS A 34 1.65 1.46 5.60
CA HIS A 34 0.81 1.74 6.75
C HIS A 34 -0.61 2.06 6.28
N PRO A 35 -1.64 1.68 7.05
CA PRO A 35 -2.98 2.10 6.72
C PRO A 35 -3.10 3.60 7.01
N GLN A 36 -3.74 4.36 6.10
CA GLN A 36 -4.00 5.77 6.34
C GLN A 36 -4.95 5.98 7.53
N ARG A 37 -5.88 5.04 7.73
CA ARG A 37 -6.73 4.97 8.91
C ARG A 37 -6.16 3.96 9.88
N SER A 38 -5.74 4.39 11.06
CA SER A 38 -4.94 3.58 11.99
C SER A 38 -5.60 2.28 12.46
N GLU A 39 -6.92 2.12 12.31
CA GLU A 39 -7.68 0.93 12.70
C GLU A 39 -7.90 -0.06 11.54
N GLU A 40 -7.55 0.31 10.31
CA GLU A 40 -7.82 -0.53 9.14
C GLU A 40 -6.84 -1.70 9.02
N GLU A 41 -7.37 -2.90 8.79
CA GLU A 41 -6.60 -4.09 8.42
C GLU A 41 -6.83 -4.44 6.93
N ILE A 42 -5.73 -4.68 6.22
CA ILE A 42 -5.73 -4.99 4.79
C ILE A 42 -4.88 -6.24 4.56
N GLU A 43 -5.53 -7.31 4.14
CA GLU A 43 -4.91 -8.61 3.93
C GLU A 43 -4.12 -8.70 2.61
N PRO A 44 -3.11 -9.59 2.52
CA PRO A 44 -2.43 -9.90 1.27
C PRO A 44 -3.40 -10.23 0.13
N GLY A 45 -3.07 -9.75 -1.07
CA GLY A 45 -3.91 -9.90 -2.26
C GLY A 45 -4.84 -8.72 -2.53
N ALA A 46 -5.12 -7.88 -1.53
CA ALA A 46 -5.87 -6.65 -1.74
C ALA A 46 -5.12 -5.65 -2.62
N GLN A 47 -5.86 -4.77 -3.28
CA GLN A 47 -5.30 -3.59 -3.94
C GLN A 47 -5.45 -2.37 -3.05
N VAL A 48 -4.46 -1.49 -3.09
CA VAL A 48 -4.44 -0.27 -2.29
C VAL A 48 -3.92 0.91 -3.09
N LEU A 49 -4.43 2.11 -2.81
CA LEU A 49 -3.96 3.36 -3.38
C LEU A 49 -2.95 4.00 -2.43
N ILE A 50 -1.81 4.43 -2.96
CA ILE A 50 -0.86 5.25 -2.19
C ILE A 50 -1.41 6.68 -2.13
N VAL A 51 -1.80 7.10 -0.93
CA VAL A 51 -2.36 8.44 -0.67
C VAL A 51 -1.33 9.41 -0.08
N ASP A 52 -0.29 8.88 0.59
CA ASP A 52 0.86 9.66 1.03
C ASP A 52 2.15 8.83 0.94
N PHE A 53 3.29 9.50 0.90
CA PHE A 53 4.59 8.86 0.72
C PHE A 53 5.70 9.58 1.48
N GLN A 54 6.34 8.84 2.37
CA GLN A 54 7.55 9.26 3.06
C GLN A 54 8.76 8.52 2.48
N ALA A 55 9.70 9.29 1.92
CA ALA A 55 10.93 8.73 1.37
C ALA A 55 11.75 7.99 2.45
N PRO A 56 12.46 6.90 2.10
CA PRO A 56 12.62 6.37 0.74
C PRO A 56 11.59 5.32 0.32
N ARG A 57 10.89 4.67 1.27
CA ARG A 57 10.10 3.46 0.98
C ARG A 57 8.80 3.31 1.77
N THR A 58 8.35 4.36 2.45
CA THR A 58 7.15 4.29 3.28
C THR A 58 5.96 4.88 2.54
N ALA A 59 4.92 4.09 2.36
CA ALA A 59 3.66 4.50 1.76
C ALA A 59 2.54 4.44 2.80
N TYR A 60 1.67 5.45 2.79
CA TYR A 60 0.39 5.39 3.49
C TYR A 60 -0.69 5.09 2.46
N VAL A 61 -1.57 4.17 2.79
CA VAL A 61 -2.48 3.58 1.81
C VAL A 61 -3.92 3.49 2.28
N GLU A 62 -4.81 3.50 1.31
CA GLU A 62 -6.24 3.21 1.49
C GLU A 62 -6.63 2.04 0.57
N ARG A 63 -7.64 1.26 0.98
CA ARG A 63 -8.16 0.17 0.14
C ARG A 63 -8.65 0.70 -1.20
N TRP A 64 -8.16 0.10 -2.29
CA TRP A 64 -8.59 0.44 -3.63
C TRP A 64 -9.83 -0.38 -4.00
N ASN A 65 -11.00 0.21 -3.81
CA ASN A 65 -12.24 -0.37 -4.28
C ASN A 65 -12.49 0.11 -5.71
N THR A 66 -12.26 -0.76 -6.70
CA THR A 66 -12.82 -0.56 -8.05
C THR A 66 -14.30 -0.94 -7.98
N THR A 67 -15.14 -0.12 -7.36
CA THR A 67 -16.59 -0.22 -7.62
C THR A 67 -16.79 0.35 -9.02
N GLY A 68 -16.84 -0.55 -10.00
CA GLY A 68 -17.35 -0.25 -11.35
C GLY A 68 -18.85 -0.07 -11.34
#